data_AF-A3V9A3-F1
#
_entry.id   AF-A3V9A3-F1
#
_cell.length_a   1.000
_cell.length_b   1.000
_cell.length_c   1.000
_cell.angle_alpha   90.00
_cell.angle_beta   90.00
_cell.angle_gamma   90.00
#
_symmetry.space_group_name_H-M   'P 1'
#
loop_
_entity.id
_entity.type
_entity.pdbx_description
1 polymer ?
#
loop_
_entity_poly.entity_id
_entity_poly.type
_entity_poly.pdbx_seq_one_letter_code
_entity_poly.pdbx_strand_id
1 'polypeptide(L)'
;MFQTYPKAWLDYYSGNGLIMSDPMVAWGFENAGIARWSELDDPAGVMHKAAEFGLAHGVVIVALSNDDRSICGFAKNTAEFTDTEIDELAENVAALHALTADLLRLDPETVAQLRKMSIMVTHPGS
;
A
#
# COMPACT_ATOMS: atom_id res chain seq x y z
N MET A 1 -4.09 7.86 -3.63
CA MET A 1 -4.56 6.93 -2.58
C MET A 1 -6.08 6.87 -2.66
N PHE A 2 -6.64 5.68 -2.88
CA PHE A 2 -8.09 5.44 -2.92
C PHE A 2 -8.52 4.69 -1.67
N GLN A 3 -9.64 5.07 -1.05
CA GLN A 3 -10.10 4.47 0.20
C GLN A 3 -11.63 4.55 0.30
N THR A 4 -12.22 3.48 0.83
CA THR A 4 -13.67 3.34 1.06
C THR A 4 -14.01 3.14 2.53
N TYR A 5 -13.04 3.38 3.43
CA TYR A 5 -13.28 3.30 4.86
C TYR A 5 -14.30 4.34 5.34
N PRO A 6 -14.99 4.08 6.47
CA PRO A 6 -15.91 5.03 7.07
C PRO A 6 -15.26 6.40 7.26
N LYS A 7 -15.95 7.46 6.85
CA LYS A 7 -15.44 8.83 6.95
C LYS A 7 -14.97 9.19 8.36
N ALA A 8 -15.69 8.75 9.39
CA ALA A 8 -15.34 9.00 10.79
C ALA A 8 -13.95 8.42 11.15
N TRP A 9 -13.61 7.24 10.62
CA TRP A 9 -12.27 6.66 10.79
C TRP A 9 -11.22 7.47 10.03
N LEU A 10 -11.49 7.85 8.79
CA LEU A 10 -10.54 8.63 7.97
C LEU A 10 -10.21 9.99 8.57
N ASP A 11 -11.23 10.67 9.11
CA ASP A 11 -11.08 11.97 9.78
C ASP A 11 -10.23 11.81 11.06
N TYR A 12 -10.49 10.76 11.85
CA TYR A 12 -9.69 10.45 13.04
C TYR A 12 -8.23 10.08 12.67
N TYR A 13 -8.05 9.19 11.70
CA TYR A 13 -6.75 8.70 11.25
C TYR A 13 -5.85 9.85 10.78
N SER A 14 -6.40 10.72 9.93
CA SER A 14 -5.68 11.88 9.39
C SER A 14 -5.44 12.94 10.47
N GLY A 15 -6.44 13.24 11.30
CA GLY A 15 -6.36 14.26 12.35
C GLY A 15 -5.33 13.94 13.44
N ASN A 16 -5.04 12.65 13.67
CA ASN A 16 -4.05 12.18 14.64
C ASN A 16 -2.72 11.77 14.00
N GLY A 17 -2.56 11.91 12.67
CA GLY A 17 -1.31 11.59 11.97
C GLY A 17 -0.92 10.11 12.07
N LEU A 18 -1.90 9.20 12.12
CA LEU A 18 -1.66 7.78 12.44
C LEU A 18 -0.81 7.04 11.40
N ILE A 19 -0.66 7.57 10.19
CA ILE A 19 0.14 6.96 9.12
C ILE A 19 1.58 6.62 9.53
N MET A 20 2.19 7.41 10.42
CA MET A 20 3.56 7.19 10.90
C MET A 20 3.66 6.08 11.95
N SER A 21 2.53 5.67 12.51
CA SER A 21 2.43 4.68 13.58
C SER A 21 1.57 3.48 13.20
N ASP A 22 1.08 3.46 11.95
CA ASP A 22 0.23 2.41 11.41
C ASP A 22 1.06 1.16 11.12
N PRO A 23 0.82 0.04 11.83
CA PRO A 23 1.57 -1.19 11.62
C PRO A 23 1.43 -1.73 10.19
N MET A 24 0.27 -1.50 9.57
CA MET A 24 -0.01 -1.93 8.20
C MET A 24 0.91 -1.22 7.20
N VAL A 25 1.10 0.09 7.40
CA VAL A 25 1.93 0.93 6.54
C VAL A 25 3.40 0.54 6.71
N ALA A 26 3.86 0.43 7.96
CA ALA A 26 5.22 0.00 8.28
C ALA A 26 5.53 -1.37 7.66
N TRP A 27 4.68 -2.37 7.92
CA TRP A 27 4.82 -3.70 7.35
C TRP A 27 4.82 -3.66 5.82
N GLY A 28 3.94 -2.86 5.22
CA GLY A 28 3.78 -2.75 3.78
C GLY A 28 4.98 -2.11 3.06
N PHE A 29 5.80 -1.33 3.76
CA PHE A 29 7.08 -0.83 3.22
C PHE A 29 8.22 -1.84 3.35
N GLU A 30 8.21 -2.64 4.40
CA GLU A 30 9.29 -3.59 4.72
C GLU A 30 9.12 -4.95 4.02
N ASN A 31 7.89 -5.36 3.75
CA ASN A 31 7.55 -6.72 3.30
C ASN A 31 6.78 -6.72 1.98
N ALA A 32 6.66 -7.89 1.36
CA ALA A 32 5.78 -8.13 0.21
C ALA A 32 4.92 -9.38 0.48
N GLY A 33 3.76 -9.48 -0.16
CA GLY A 33 2.80 -10.56 0.09
C GLY A 33 1.65 -10.13 1.00
N ILE A 34 1.24 -11.01 1.90
CA ILE A 34 0.00 -10.86 2.67
C ILE A 34 0.30 -10.94 4.16
N ALA A 35 -0.34 -10.10 4.96
CA ALA A 35 -0.40 -10.25 6.42
C ALA A 35 -1.77 -9.86 6.95
N ARG A 36 -2.27 -10.60 7.94
CA ARG A 36 -3.47 -10.22 8.69
C ARG A 36 -3.13 -9.16 9.72
N TRP A 37 -4.08 -8.30 10.04
CA TRP A 37 -3.92 -7.33 11.13
C TRP A 37 -3.63 -8.01 12.47
N SER A 38 -4.20 -9.20 12.71
CA SER A 38 -3.95 -10.00 13.91
C SER A 38 -2.53 -10.57 14.01
N GLU A 39 -1.76 -10.54 12.91
CA GLU A 39 -0.36 -10.98 12.86
C GLU A 39 0.63 -9.80 13.04
N LEU A 40 0.13 -8.56 13.07
CA LEU A 40 0.94 -7.35 13.17
C LEU A 40 0.98 -6.83 14.61
N ASP A 41 2.15 -6.37 15.04
CA ASP A 41 2.31 -5.71 16.33
C ASP A 41 1.73 -4.28 16.26
N ASP A 42 0.82 -3.94 17.18
CA ASP A 42 0.10 -2.66 17.21
C ASP A 42 0.43 -1.84 18.47
N PRO A 43 1.69 -1.40 18.65
CA PRO A 43 2.13 -0.73 19.88
C PRO A 43 1.46 0.64 20.08
N ALA A 44 1.01 1.27 19.01
CA ALA A 44 0.31 2.56 19.03
C ALA A 44 -1.22 2.40 19.12
N GLY A 45 -1.75 1.17 19.10
CA GLY A 45 -3.18 0.90 19.21
C GLY A 45 -4.02 1.38 18.02
N VAL A 46 -3.42 1.49 16.82
CA VAL A 46 -4.10 1.97 15.60
C VAL A 46 -5.20 0.99 15.17
N MET A 47 -4.89 -0.31 15.13
CA MET A 47 -5.87 -1.34 14.75
C MET A 47 -6.91 -1.53 15.85
N HIS A 48 -6.49 -1.47 17.11
CA HIS A 48 -7.43 -1.45 18.23
C HIS A 48 -8.42 -0.30 18.11
N LYS A 49 -7.93 0.90 17.75
CA LYS A 49 -8.79 2.07 17.57
C LYS A 49 -9.68 1.93 16.36
N ALA A 50 -9.20 1.36 15.25
CA ALA A 50 -9.98 1.11 14.05
C ALA A 50 -11.20 0.22 14.33
N ALA A 51 -11.10 -0.74 15.25
CA ALA A 51 -12.20 -1.60 15.66
C ALA A 51 -13.38 -0.81 16.26
N GLU A 52 -13.13 0.28 16.99
CA GLU A 52 -14.19 1.18 17.51
C GLU A 52 -15.01 1.85 16.38
N PHE A 53 -14.44 1.95 15.19
CA PHE A 53 -15.08 2.49 13.99
C PHE A 53 -15.65 1.41 13.06
N GLY A 54 -15.73 0.15 13.52
CA GLY A 54 -16.26 -0.98 12.76
C GLY A 54 -15.25 -1.61 11.80
N LEU A 55 -13.95 -1.38 12.00
CA LEU A 55 -12.86 -1.99 11.24
C LEU A 55 -12.07 -2.93 12.16
N ALA A 56 -12.72 -4.01 12.60
CA ALA A 56 -12.16 -4.91 13.62
C ALA A 56 -11.16 -5.92 13.06
N HIS A 57 -11.35 -6.34 11.81
CA HIS A 57 -10.51 -7.33 11.15
C HIS A 57 -10.01 -6.77 9.83
N GLY A 58 -8.75 -7.05 9.50
CA GLY A 58 -8.17 -6.57 8.27
C GLY A 58 -7.01 -7.42 7.76
N VAL A 59 -6.67 -7.17 6.52
CA VAL A 59 -5.54 -7.77 5.82
C VAL A 59 -4.82 -6.68 5.03
N VAL A 60 -3.50 -6.76 5.01
CA VAL A 60 -2.65 -5.98 4.11
C VAL A 60 -2.10 -6.89 3.03
N ILE A 61 -2.19 -6.42 1.79
CA ILE A 61 -1.67 -7.10 0.62
C ILE A 61 -0.73 -6.13 -0.08
N VAL A 62 0.48 -6.60 -0.35
CA VAL A 62 1.52 -5.85 -1.03
C VAL A 62 1.93 -6.57 -2.30
N ALA A 63 1.60 -5.96 -3.43
CA ALA A 63 2.11 -6.36 -4.73
C ALA A 63 3.38 -5.58 -5.06
N LEU A 64 4.41 -6.31 -5.51
CA LEU A 64 5.71 -5.76 -5.88
C LEU A 64 6.09 -6.25 -7.27
N SER A 65 6.44 -5.34 -8.17
CA SER A 65 7.01 -5.69 -9.48
C SER A 65 8.18 -4.77 -9.81
N ASN A 66 9.38 -5.35 -9.96
CA ASN A 66 10.63 -4.59 -10.07
C ASN A 66 10.78 -3.62 -8.87
N ASP A 67 10.67 -2.31 -9.13
CA ASP A 67 10.74 -1.22 -8.13
C ASP A 67 9.37 -0.59 -7.81
N ASP A 68 8.28 -1.05 -8.46
CA ASP A 68 6.94 -0.54 -8.21
C ASP A 68 6.22 -1.37 -7.13
N ARG A 69 5.53 -0.66 -6.22
CA ARG A 69 4.90 -1.24 -5.03
C ARG A 69 3.49 -0.69 -4.89
N SER A 70 2.54 -1.60 -4.73
CA SER A 70 1.16 -1.28 -4.35
C SER A 70 0.83 -1.91 -3.01
N ILE A 71 0.47 -1.08 -2.04
CA ILE A 71 0.04 -1.49 -0.69
C ILE A 71 -1.48 -1.32 -0.62
N CYS A 72 -2.19 -2.39 -0.32
CA CYS A 72 -3.65 -2.43 -0.25
C CYS A 72 -4.10 -2.97 1.11
N GLY A 73 -4.84 -2.14 1.85
CA GLY A 73 -5.48 -2.54 3.10
C GLY A 73 -6.96 -2.82 2.88
N PHE A 74 -7.43 -3.94 3.44
CA PHE A 74 -8.84 -4.31 3.47
C PHE A 74 -9.26 -4.52 4.91
N ALA A 75 -10.48 -4.10 5.25
CA ALA A 75 -11.03 -4.33 6.58
C ALA A 75 -12.53 -4.65 6.54
N LYS A 76 -12.97 -5.46 7.49
CA LYS A 76 -14.38 -5.80 7.73
C LYS A 76 -14.67 -5.91 9.22
N ASN A 77 -15.93 -5.74 9.59
CA ASN A 77 -16.35 -5.74 11.00
C ASN A 77 -16.69 -7.14 11.54
N THR A 78 -17.15 -8.04 10.67
CA THR A 78 -17.92 -9.22 11.11
C THR A 78 -17.05 -10.37 11.59
N ALA A 79 -15.94 -10.64 10.90
CA ALA A 79 -15.05 -11.75 11.18
C ALA A 79 -13.67 -11.52 10.55
N GLU A 80 -12.72 -12.39 10.89
CA GLU A 80 -11.45 -12.56 10.18
C GLU A 80 -11.66 -12.87 8.68
N PHE A 81 -10.67 -12.52 7.86
CA PHE A 81 -10.66 -12.94 6.46
C PHE A 81 -10.25 -14.41 6.35
N THR A 82 -11.05 -15.17 5.62
CA THR A 82 -10.73 -16.55 5.26
C THR A 82 -9.61 -16.59 4.22
N ASP A 83 -8.87 -17.70 4.16
CA ASP A 83 -7.80 -17.85 3.16
C ASP A 83 -8.34 -17.68 1.73
N THR A 84 -9.54 -18.19 1.43
CA THR A 84 -10.16 -18.03 0.11
C THR A 84 -10.47 -16.56 -0.22
N GLU A 85 -11.01 -15.79 0.73
CA GLU A 85 -11.23 -14.35 0.50
C GLU A 85 -9.90 -13.61 0.29
N ILE A 86 -8.86 -14.00 1.02
CA ILE A 86 -7.53 -13.41 0.90
C ILE A 86 -6.93 -13.71 -0.48
N ASP A 87 -7.04 -14.95 -0.96
CA ASP A 87 -6.55 -15.35 -2.27
C ASP A 87 -7.24 -14.55 -3.38
N GLU A 88 -8.57 -14.41 -3.33
CA GLU A 88 -9.34 -13.59 -4.27
C GLU A 88 -8.91 -12.11 -4.24
N LEU A 89 -8.70 -11.54 -3.05
CA LEU A 89 -8.21 -10.17 -2.91
C LEU A 89 -6.79 -10.02 -3.47
N ALA A 90 -5.91 -10.99 -3.24
CA ALA A 90 -4.55 -10.98 -3.72
C ALA A 90 -4.48 -11.03 -5.25
N GLU A 91 -5.30 -11.87 -5.89
CA GLU A 91 -5.43 -11.91 -7.35
C GLU A 91 -5.89 -10.56 -7.92
N ASN A 92 -6.89 -9.94 -7.31
CA ASN A 92 -7.40 -8.63 -7.72
C ASN A 92 -6.35 -7.53 -7.55
N VAL A 93 -5.62 -7.51 -6.42
CA VAL A 93 -4.54 -6.56 -6.17
C VAL A 93 -3.40 -6.74 -7.17
N ALA A 94 -3.03 -7.97 -7.50
CA ALA A 94 -2.01 -8.26 -8.51
C ALA A 94 -2.44 -7.77 -9.90
N ALA A 95 -3.69 -8.00 -10.28
CA ALA A 95 -4.24 -7.50 -11.55
C ALA A 95 -4.25 -5.97 -11.61
N LEU A 96 -4.70 -5.30 -10.53
CA LEU A 96 -4.69 -3.83 -10.44
C LEU A 96 -3.26 -3.28 -10.49
N HIS A 97 -2.33 -3.89 -9.75
CA HIS A 97 -0.92 -3.50 -9.75
C HIS A 97 -0.32 -3.60 -11.16
N ALA A 98 -0.55 -4.70 -11.87
CA ALA A 98 -0.07 -4.88 -13.24
C ALA A 98 -0.63 -3.82 -14.19
N LEU A 99 -1.94 -3.53 -14.10
CA LEU A 99 -2.57 -2.48 -14.90
C LEU A 99 -2.00 -1.09 -14.60
N THR A 100 -1.60 -0.79 -13.36
CA THR A 100 -1.02 0.50 -13.01
C THR A 100 0.47 0.61 -13.30
N ALA A 101 1.22 -0.49 -13.18
CA ALA A 101 2.67 -0.52 -13.42
C ALA A 101 3.01 -0.27 -14.90
N ASP A 102 2.12 -0.69 -15.81
CA ASP A 102 2.36 -0.56 -17.25
C ASP A 102 2.00 0.84 -17.79
N LEU A 103 1.12 1.58 -17.11
CA LEU A 103 0.67 2.92 -17.53
C LEU A 103 1.77 3.99 -17.52
N LEU A 104 2.87 3.76 -16.80
CA LEU A 104 3.95 4.73 -16.58
C LEU A 104 5.28 4.32 -17.21
N ARG A 105 5.34 3.21 -17.96
CA ARG A 105 6.56 2.85 -18.68
C ARG A 105 6.75 3.79 -19.87
N LEU A 106 7.60 4.79 -19.66
CA LEU A 106 8.24 5.51 -20.76
C LEU A 106 8.98 4.50 -21.64
N ASP A 107 8.91 4.71 -22.95
CA ASP A 107 9.66 3.88 -23.91
C ASP A 107 11.16 3.84 -23.51
N PRO A 108 11.83 2.67 -23.60
CA PRO A 108 13.24 2.54 -23.24
C PRO A 108 14.15 3.59 -23.91
N GLU A 109 13.85 4.01 -25.12
CA GLU A 109 14.55 5.08 -25.82
C GLU A 109 14.37 6.43 -25.13
N THR A 110 13.13 6.73 -24.70
CA THR A 110 12.81 7.97 -23.96
C THR A 110 13.51 7.98 -22.60
N VAL A 111 13.55 6.85 -21.89
CA VAL A 111 14.30 6.72 -20.62
C VAL A 111 15.81 6.92 -20.85
N ALA A 112 16.37 6.36 -21.91
CA ALA A 112 17.77 6.52 -22.27
C ALA A 112 18.10 7.98 -22.61
N GLN A 113 17.22 8.68 -23.34
CA GLN A 113 17.36 10.10 -23.65
C GLN A 113 17.30 10.97 -22.38
N LEU A 114 16.33 10.74 -21.49
CA LEU A 114 16.21 11.48 -20.24
C LEU A 114 17.44 11.28 -19.34
N ARG A 115 17.98 10.06 -19.26
CA ARG A 115 19.25 9.79 -18.54
C ARG A 115 20.42 10.56 -19.15
N LYS A 116 20.56 10.57 -20.49
CA LYS A 116 21.59 11.33 -21.19
C LYS A 116 21.48 12.84 -20.93
N MET A 117 20.25 13.37 -20.94
CA MET A 117 19.98 14.77 -20.62
C MET A 117 20.33 15.12 -19.16
N SER A 118 19.96 14.27 -18.20
CA SER A 118 20.30 14.46 -16.78
C SER A 118 21.82 14.52 -16.57
N ILE A 119 22.59 13.65 -17.24
CA ILE A 119 24.06 13.68 -17.18
C ILE A 119 24.61 14.98 -17.79
N MET A 120 24.09 15.43 -18.94
CA MET A 120 24.52 16.67 -19.60
C MET A 120 24.20 17.93 -18.77
N VAL A 121 23.09 17.94 -18.03
CA VAL A 121 22.68 19.11 -17.21
C VAL A 121 23.40 19.15 -15.86
N THR A 122 23.88 17.99 -15.37
CA THR A 122 24.56 17.90 -14.06
C THR A 122 26.09 18.08 -14.17
N HIS A 123 26.65 18.04 -15.37
CA HIS A 123 28.04 18.45 -15.65
C HIS A 123 28.03 19.60 -16.65
N PRO A 124 27.93 20.87 -16.21
CA PRO A 124 28.23 21.98 -17.10
C PRO A 124 29.68 21.80 -17.55
N GLY A 125 29.91 21.90 -18.86
CA GLY A 125 31.18 21.56 -19.50
C GLY A 125 32.40 22.10 -18.75
N SER A 126 33.41 21.24 -18.64
CA SER A 126 34.80 21.66 -18.52
C SER A 126 35.22 22.50 -19.73
#